data_AF-A0A453S433-F1
#
_entry.id   AF-A0A453S433-F1
#
_cell.length_a   1.000
_cell.length_b   1.000
_cell.length_c   1.000
_cell.angle_alpha   90.00
_cell.angle_beta   90.00
_cell.angle_gamma   90.00
#
_symmetry.space_group_name_H-M   'P 1'
#
loop_
_entity.id
_entity.type
_entity.pdbx_description
1 polymer ?
#
loop_
_entity_poly.entity_id
_entity_poly.type
_entity_poly.pdbx_seq_one_letter_code
_entity_poly.pdbx_strand_id
1 'polypeptide(L)'
;MIPIEVPVFHRATSIKLDVHNLYLTPPAHGLEFPVLERLSVAGFRFDMDELVQRCPHLRVLEVGSGGGLYKIKVHSPTIEELVVDYECWVNGIDIMAPVLKKFELRTSMGLDFSVSFYAPMVENLWWDVSCPKLNVGIDVWRLRDLTLWKEESGNTLWLFIDAPTVRYSPALFSSAPKLYVHVRMCQLVHDYITKVC
;
A
#
# COMPACT_ATOMS: atom_id res chain seq x y z
N MET A 1 -7.20 -17.31 17.16
CA MET A 1 -5.79 -16.92 17.40
C MET A 1 -5.78 -15.99 18.60
N ILE A 2 -4.84 -16.15 19.52
CA ILE A 2 -4.74 -15.31 20.72
C ILE A 2 -3.90 -14.06 20.34
N PRO A 3 -4.39 -12.84 20.61
CA PRO A 3 -3.61 -11.62 20.41
C PRO A 3 -2.39 -11.58 21.34
N ILE A 4 -1.25 -11.15 20.83
CA ILE A 4 -0.03 -10.94 21.60
C ILE A 4 0.34 -9.46 21.54
N GLU A 5 0.41 -8.82 22.70
CA GLU A 5 0.82 -7.43 22.81
C GLU A 5 2.31 -7.28 22.48
N VAL A 6 2.65 -6.29 21.65
CA VAL A 6 4.05 -5.99 21.34
C VAL A 6 4.71 -5.34 22.57
N PRO A 7 5.79 -5.92 23.12
CA PRO A 7 6.50 -5.31 24.25
C PRO A 7 7.15 -3.99 23.85
N VAL A 8 7.11 -3.00 24.74
CA VAL A 8 7.75 -1.70 24.51
C VAL A 8 9.23 -1.75 24.85
N PHE A 9 10.05 -1.33 23.89
CA PHE A 9 11.49 -1.21 24.05
C PHE A 9 11.88 0.27 24.16
N HIS A 10 11.89 0.82 25.38
CA HIS A 10 12.07 2.26 25.65
C HIS A 10 13.37 2.89 25.11
N ARG A 11 14.37 2.08 24.77
CA ARG A 11 15.67 2.56 24.25
C ARG A 11 15.92 2.14 22.80
N ALA A 12 15.03 1.37 22.19
CA ALA A 12 15.23 0.88 20.84
C ALA A 12 14.86 1.97 19.83
N THR A 13 15.84 2.37 19.03
CA THR A 13 15.65 3.30 17.90
C THR A 13 15.35 2.58 16.59
N SER A 14 15.63 1.28 16.53
CA SER A 14 15.35 0.43 15.38
C SER A 14 14.87 -0.94 15.85
N ILE A 15 13.74 -1.40 15.29
CA ILE A 15 13.17 -2.70 15.57
C ILE A 15 12.86 -3.40 14.25
N LYS A 16 13.25 -4.68 14.17
CA LYS A 16 12.78 -5.60 13.13
C LYS A 16 11.99 -6.73 13.80
N LEU A 17 10.73 -6.87 13.44
CA LEU A 17 9.85 -7.94 13.88
C LEU A 17 9.56 -8.85 12.70
N ASP A 18 9.93 -10.12 12.82
CA ASP A 18 9.55 -11.16 11.87
C ASP A 18 8.71 -12.19 12.61
N VAL A 19 7.40 -12.11 12.43
CA VAL A 19 6.43 -12.72 13.33
C VAL A 19 5.38 -13.48 12.54
N HIS A 20 5.66 -14.73 12.19
CA HIS A 20 4.73 -15.55 11.42
C HIS A 20 3.62 -16.17 12.27
N ASN A 21 2.39 -16.18 11.74
CA ASN A 21 1.22 -16.85 12.33
C ASN A 21 0.80 -16.31 13.72
N LEU A 22 1.25 -15.12 14.13
CA LEU A 22 0.75 -14.44 15.33
C LEU A 22 -0.09 -13.23 14.96
N TYR A 23 -1.08 -12.93 15.80
CA TYR A 23 -1.85 -11.70 15.74
C TYR A 23 -1.26 -10.78 16.79
N LEU A 24 -0.52 -9.77 16.35
CA LEU A 24 0.02 -8.77 17.25
C LEU A 24 -1.06 -7.73 17.58
N THR A 25 -0.98 -7.11 18.75
CA THR A 25 -1.73 -5.90 19.10
C THR A 25 -0.76 -4.82 19.56
N PRO A 26 -1.07 -3.53 19.34
CA PRO A 26 -0.16 -2.47 19.75
C PRO A 26 0.04 -2.53 21.26
N PRO A 27 1.10 -1.89 21.77
CA PRO A 27 1.26 -1.70 23.20
C PRO A 27 -0.02 -1.15 23.85
N ALA A 28 -0.28 -1.57 25.09
CA ALA A 28 -1.44 -1.15 25.85
C ALA A 28 -1.58 0.38 25.87
N HIS A 29 -2.82 0.87 25.99
CA HIS A 29 -3.12 2.29 25.96
C HIS A 29 -2.22 3.10 26.89
N GLY A 30 -1.50 4.08 26.31
CA GLY A 30 -0.57 4.95 27.03
C GLY A 30 0.89 4.49 27.00
N LEU A 31 1.17 3.31 26.43
CA LEU A 31 2.52 2.86 26.11
C LEU A 31 2.87 3.23 24.67
N GLU A 32 4.03 3.84 24.49
CA GLU A 32 4.55 4.31 23.21
C GLU A 32 6.01 3.89 23.07
N PHE A 33 6.52 3.87 21.83
CA PHE A 33 7.94 3.71 21.55
C PHE A 33 8.60 5.11 21.46
N PRO A 34 9.15 5.64 22.55
CA PRO A 34 9.46 7.07 22.66
C PRO A 34 10.67 7.51 21.83
N VAL A 35 11.45 6.57 21.30
CA VAL A 35 12.68 6.87 20.55
C VAL A 35 12.80 6.04 19.27
N LEU A 36 11.74 5.29 18.89
CA LEU A 36 11.79 4.39 17.74
C LEU A 36 11.72 5.19 16.44
N GLU A 37 12.79 5.10 15.65
CA GLU A 37 12.94 5.79 14.37
C GLU A 37 12.73 4.85 13.18
N ARG A 38 13.03 3.55 13.32
CA ARG A 38 12.88 2.57 12.26
C ARG A 38 12.12 1.34 12.74
N LEU A 39 11.11 0.94 11.97
CA LEU A 39 10.32 -0.25 12.24
C LEU A 39 10.20 -1.06 10.96
N SER A 40 10.65 -2.32 11.02
CA SER A 40 10.48 -3.30 9.96
C SER A 40 9.63 -4.44 10.51
N VAL A 41 8.49 -4.72 9.88
CA VAL A 41 7.50 -5.69 10.36
C VAL A 41 7.18 -6.69 9.26
N ALA A 42 7.33 -7.98 9.55
CA ALA A 42 6.95 -9.09 8.69
C ALA A 42 6.16 -10.12 9.48
N GLY A 43 5.37 -10.92 8.79
CA GLY A 43 4.63 -12.09 9.30
C GLY A 43 3.24 -11.81 9.86
N PHE A 44 2.82 -10.55 9.97
CA PHE A 44 1.84 -10.08 10.96
C PHE A 44 0.47 -9.69 10.38
N ARG A 45 -0.61 -9.88 11.16
CA ARG A 45 -1.97 -9.34 10.88
C ARG A 45 -2.30 -8.24 11.88
N PHE A 46 -2.37 -6.99 11.45
CA PHE A 46 -2.51 -5.83 12.35
C PHE A 46 -2.99 -4.58 11.59
N ASP A 47 -3.63 -3.62 12.27
CA ASP A 47 -3.94 -2.30 11.73
C ASP A 47 -2.73 -1.35 11.78
N MET A 48 -2.03 -1.18 10.66
CA MET A 48 -0.79 -0.40 10.61
C MET A 48 -0.91 1.01 11.18
N ASP A 49 -2.08 1.63 11.05
CA ASP A 49 -2.33 2.99 11.53
C ASP A 49 -2.22 3.06 13.05
N GLU A 50 -2.72 2.04 13.75
CA GLU A 50 -2.68 1.98 15.22
C GLU A 50 -1.24 1.81 15.73
N LEU A 51 -0.38 1.08 15.01
CA LEU A 51 1.03 0.90 15.39
C LEU A 51 1.83 2.19 15.18
N VAL A 52 1.59 2.84 14.03
CA VAL A 52 2.24 4.10 13.67
C VAL A 52 1.91 5.19 14.70
N GLN A 53 0.67 5.24 15.20
CA GLN A 53 0.25 6.17 16.25
C GLN A 53 0.99 5.96 17.59
N ARG A 54 1.61 4.79 17.83
CA ARG A 54 2.41 4.52 19.04
C ARG A 54 3.89 4.86 18.89
N CYS A 55 4.30 5.37 17.73
CA CYS A 55 5.71 5.61 17.40
C CYS A 55 5.91 7.09 16.99
N PRO A 56 5.95 8.04 17.96
CA PRO A 56 5.95 9.48 17.68
C PRO A 56 7.17 9.99 16.90
N HIS A 57 8.25 9.22 16.86
CA HIS A 57 9.49 9.56 16.14
C HIS A 57 9.78 8.63 14.96
N LEU A 58 8.79 7.86 14.51
CA LEU A 58 9.00 6.89 13.43
C LEU A 58 9.28 7.60 12.11
N ARG A 59 10.44 7.31 11.52
CA ARG A 59 10.91 7.89 10.26
C ARG A 59 10.86 6.86 9.13
N VAL A 60 11.11 5.60 9.45
CA VAL A 60 11.12 4.52 8.45
C VAL A 60 10.18 3.41 8.87
N LEU A 61 9.26 3.06 7.97
CA LEU A 61 8.35 1.94 8.11
C LEU A 61 8.53 0.98 6.93
N GLU A 62 8.94 -0.24 7.23
CA GLU A 62 9.04 -1.34 6.27
C GLU A 62 8.02 -2.41 6.64
N VAL A 63 7.24 -2.84 5.66
CA VAL A 63 6.14 -3.77 5.85
C VAL A 63 6.30 -4.93 4.89
N GLY A 64 6.47 -6.11 5.47
CA GLY A 64 6.59 -7.38 4.78
C GLY A 64 5.48 -8.38 5.17
N SER A 65 5.24 -9.31 4.25
CA SER A 65 4.56 -10.61 4.38
C SER A 65 3.78 -10.97 5.65
N GLY A 66 2.46 -10.76 5.73
CA GLY A 66 1.66 -11.17 6.91
C GLY A 66 0.22 -11.59 6.64
N GLY A 67 -0.08 -12.11 5.44
CA GLY A 67 -1.45 -12.35 5.00
C GLY A 67 -2.15 -11.09 4.46
N GLY A 68 -3.31 -11.26 3.83
CA GLY A 68 -3.98 -10.21 3.07
C GLY A 68 -4.27 -8.96 3.90
N LEU A 69 -3.65 -7.84 3.53
CA LEU A 69 -3.95 -6.52 4.09
C LEU A 69 -5.21 -5.98 3.41
N TYR A 70 -6.31 -5.84 4.16
CA TYR A 70 -7.55 -5.29 3.60
C TYR A 70 -7.35 -3.85 3.10
N LYS A 71 -6.63 -3.02 3.88
CA LYS A 71 -6.34 -1.62 3.55
C LYS A 71 -4.96 -1.24 4.12
N ILE A 72 -4.15 -0.56 3.31
CA ILE A 72 -2.91 0.09 3.76
C ILE A 72 -3.31 1.49 4.27
N LYS A 73 -3.21 1.72 5.57
CA LYS A 73 -3.48 3.03 6.18
C LYS A 73 -2.26 3.47 6.97
N VAL A 74 -1.74 4.65 6.65
CA VAL A 74 -0.58 5.24 7.33
C VAL A 74 -0.80 6.75 7.45
N HIS A 75 -1.17 7.19 8.64
CA HIS A 75 -1.27 8.61 8.99
C HIS A 75 -0.12 8.97 9.95
N SER A 76 0.92 9.62 9.44
CA SER A 76 2.09 10.00 10.24
C SER A 76 2.72 11.30 9.79
N PRO A 77 2.98 12.26 10.68
CA PRO A 77 3.69 13.47 10.34
C PRO A 77 5.22 13.29 10.26
N THR A 78 5.77 12.14 10.64
CA THR A 78 7.22 11.94 10.79
C THR A 78 7.83 10.94 9.81
N ILE A 79 7.03 10.09 9.17
CA ILE A 79 7.55 9.06 8.26
C ILE A 79 8.15 9.72 7.02
N GLU A 80 9.44 9.43 6.79
CA GLU A 80 10.24 9.84 5.64
C GLU A 80 10.37 8.72 4.60
N GLU A 81 10.34 7.45 5.02
CA GLU A 81 10.47 6.28 4.16
C GLU A 81 9.37 5.25 4.47
N LEU A 82 8.61 4.86 3.45
CA LEU A 82 7.60 3.81 3.53
C LEU A 82 7.87 2.77 2.45
N VAL A 83 8.12 1.53 2.87
CA VAL A 83 8.31 0.39 1.97
C VAL A 83 7.27 -0.67 2.28
N VAL A 84 6.50 -1.04 1.28
CA VAL A 84 5.51 -2.12 1.33
C VAL A 84 5.84 -3.06 0.17
N ASP A 85 6.62 -4.09 0.43
CA ASP A 85 7.09 -5.02 -0.60
C ASP A 85 6.35 -6.36 -0.48
N TYR A 86 5.22 -6.53 -1.19
CA TYR A 86 4.47 -7.78 -1.08
C TYR A 86 3.46 -8.15 -2.21
N GLU A 87 3.16 -9.45 -2.36
CA GLU A 87 2.05 -9.97 -3.17
C GLU A 87 0.73 -10.05 -2.37
N CYS A 88 0.36 -9.00 -1.63
CA CYS A 88 -0.94 -8.96 -0.95
C CYS A 88 -2.03 -8.40 -1.86
N TRP A 89 -3.25 -8.91 -1.69
CA TRP A 89 -4.44 -8.27 -2.23
C TRP A 89 -4.84 -7.14 -1.29
N VAL A 90 -4.87 -5.92 -1.81
CA VAL A 90 -5.24 -4.71 -1.08
C VAL A 90 -6.49 -4.11 -1.69
N ASN A 91 -7.47 -3.74 -0.85
CA ASN A 91 -8.71 -3.06 -1.29
C ASN A 91 -8.62 -1.54 -1.13
N GLY A 92 -7.58 -1.01 -0.49
CA GLY A 92 -7.29 0.40 -0.61
C GLY A 92 -6.04 0.90 0.08
N ILE A 93 -5.67 2.12 -0.26
CA ILE A 93 -4.51 2.84 0.24
C ILE A 93 -4.99 4.18 0.78
N ASP A 94 -4.50 4.55 1.96
CA ASP A 94 -4.82 5.80 2.64
C ASP A 94 -3.57 6.30 3.35
N ILE A 95 -2.79 7.11 2.65
CA ILE A 95 -1.52 7.66 3.11
C ILE A 95 -1.68 9.15 3.35
N MET A 96 -1.35 9.58 4.57
CA MET A 96 -1.20 10.98 4.94
C MET A 96 0.15 11.12 5.64
N ALA A 97 1.17 11.40 4.86
CA ALA A 97 2.56 11.47 5.30
C ALA A 97 3.25 12.69 4.67
N PRO A 98 3.09 13.89 5.24
CA PRO A 98 3.52 15.15 4.62
C PRO A 98 5.02 15.24 4.32
N VAL A 99 5.85 14.56 5.12
CA VAL A 99 7.32 14.59 5.02
C VAL A 99 7.92 13.35 4.35
N LEU A 100 7.07 12.49 3.76
CA LEU A 100 7.50 11.27 3.10
C LEU A 100 8.33 11.61 1.85
N LYS A 101 9.57 11.11 1.81
CA LYS A 101 10.53 11.31 0.71
C LYS A 101 10.62 10.10 -0.20
N LYS A 102 10.51 8.90 0.38
CA LYS A 102 10.61 7.63 -0.32
C LYS A 102 9.37 6.78 -0.08
N PHE A 103 8.75 6.34 -1.18
CA PHE A 103 7.64 5.42 -1.14
C PHE A 103 7.87 4.28 -2.13
N GLU A 104 7.90 3.06 -1.61
CA GLU A 104 7.93 1.84 -2.41
C GLU A 104 6.72 0.99 -2.09
N LEU A 105 5.97 0.59 -3.11
CA LEU A 105 4.81 -0.27 -2.98
C LEU A 105 4.81 -1.31 -4.07
N ARG A 106 4.75 -2.58 -3.67
CA ARG A 106 4.39 -3.71 -4.52
C ARG A 106 3.14 -4.35 -3.95
N THR A 107 2.09 -4.54 -4.75
CA THR A 107 0.81 -5.12 -4.29
C THR A 107 -0.04 -5.65 -5.44
N SER A 108 -1.13 -6.38 -5.13
CA SER A 108 -2.22 -6.71 -6.06
C SER A 108 -3.50 -5.95 -5.69
N MET A 109 -4.24 -5.45 -6.67
CA MET A 109 -5.53 -4.77 -6.44
C MET A 109 -6.66 -5.77 -6.21
N GLY A 110 -7.44 -5.52 -5.16
CA GLY A 110 -8.78 -6.08 -5.00
C GLY A 110 -9.81 -5.44 -5.93
N LEU A 111 -11.03 -5.99 -5.94
CA LEU A 111 -12.12 -5.52 -6.81
C LEU A 111 -12.58 -4.08 -6.45
N ASP A 112 -12.60 -3.75 -5.15
CA ASP A 112 -13.08 -2.47 -4.64
C ASP A 112 -11.93 -1.50 -4.30
N PHE A 113 -10.85 -1.55 -5.09
CA PHE A 113 -9.64 -0.77 -4.82
C PHE A 113 -9.90 0.74 -4.80
N SER A 114 -9.41 1.42 -3.75
CA SER A 114 -9.50 2.87 -3.58
C SER A 114 -8.19 3.45 -3.09
N VAL A 115 -7.88 4.68 -3.45
CA VAL A 115 -6.63 5.34 -3.06
C VAL A 115 -6.89 6.76 -2.59
N SER A 116 -6.31 7.09 -1.44
CA SER A 116 -6.09 8.42 -0.92
C SER A 116 -4.60 8.55 -0.61
N PHE A 117 -3.93 9.55 -1.21
CA PHE A 117 -2.50 9.73 -1.07
C PHE A 117 -2.16 11.20 -0.92
N TYR A 118 -1.55 11.56 0.22
CA TYR A 118 -1.06 12.89 0.53
C TYR A 118 0.38 12.79 1.06
N ALA A 119 1.33 13.05 0.17
CA ALA A 119 2.76 13.05 0.45
C ALA A 119 3.50 14.00 -0.54
N PRO A 120 3.45 15.32 -0.30
CA PRO A 120 3.96 16.32 -1.23
C PRO A 120 5.50 16.35 -1.35
N MET A 121 6.24 15.74 -0.42
CA MET A 121 7.70 15.72 -0.41
C MET A 121 8.31 14.48 -1.07
N VAL A 122 7.52 13.66 -1.79
CA VAL A 122 8.01 12.41 -2.39
C VAL A 122 8.94 12.70 -3.56
N GLU A 123 10.19 12.31 -3.39
CA GLU A 123 11.27 12.38 -4.37
C GLU A 123 11.40 11.05 -5.12
N ASN A 124 11.38 9.94 -4.38
CA ASN A 124 11.54 8.59 -4.91
C ASN A 124 10.23 7.83 -4.75
N LEU A 125 9.59 7.54 -5.89
CA LEU A 125 8.37 6.72 -5.94
C LEU A 125 8.68 5.45 -6.71
N TRP A 126 8.35 4.30 -6.14
CA TRP A 126 8.18 3.06 -6.86
C TRP A 126 6.82 2.46 -6.51
N TRP A 127 5.97 2.26 -7.50
CA TRP A 127 4.65 1.71 -7.29
C TRP A 127 4.34 0.67 -8.35
N ASP A 128 4.40 -0.59 -7.96
CA ASP A 128 4.20 -1.77 -8.77
C ASP A 128 2.91 -2.48 -8.35
N VAL A 129 1.94 -2.57 -9.25
CA VAL A 129 0.62 -3.12 -8.95
C VAL A 129 0.15 -4.11 -9.98
N SER A 130 -0.20 -5.31 -9.51
CA SER A 130 -0.93 -6.27 -10.32
C SER A 130 -2.45 -6.04 -10.24
N CYS A 131 -3.09 -6.10 -11.39
CA CYS A 131 -4.47 -5.79 -11.68
C CYS A 131 -5.21 -7.02 -12.28
N PRO A 132 -5.13 -8.22 -11.67
CA PRO A 132 -5.53 -9.47 -12.33
C PRO A 132 -7.00 -9.55 -12.76
N LYS A 133 -7.87 -8.72 -12.16
CA LYS A 133 -9.32 -8.69 -12.35
C LYS A 133 -9.85 -7.42 -13.06
N LEU A 134 -8.97 -6.50 -13.47
CA LEU A 134 -9.38 -5.23 -14.09
C LEU A 134 -9.29 -5.28 -15.61
N ASN A 135 -10.44 -5.35 -16.28
CA ASN A 135 -10.51 -5.25 -17.74
C ASN A 135 -10.23 -3.81 -18.20
N VAL A 136 -9.49 -3.65 -19.29
CA VAL A 136 -9.25 -2.34 -19.91
C VAL A 136 -9.74 -2.39 -21.35
N GLY A 137 -10.77 -1.60 -21.64
CA GLY A 137 -11.32 -1.47 -22.99
C GLY A 137 -12.50 -2.41 -23.29
N ILE A 138 -12.62 -2.80 -24.56
CA ILE A 138 -13.73 -3.58 -25.11
C ILE A 138 -13.31 -5.05 -25.25
N ASP A 139 -14.12 -5.94 -24.70
CA ASP A 139 -14.16 -7.39 -24.93
C ASP A 139 -13.08 -8.27 -24.26
N VAL A 140 -11.81 -8.21 -24.68
CA VAL A 140 -10.82 -9.28 -24.40
C VAL A 140 -9.55 -8.84 -23.68
N TRP A 141 -9.35 -7.54 -23.45
CA TRP A 141 -8.07 -7.02 -22.97
C TRP A 141 -8.20 -6.62 -21.50
N ARG A 142 -7.17 -6.93 -20.70
CA ARG A 142 -7.09 -6.51 -19.30
C ARG A 142 -5.73 -5.88 -19.05
N LEU A 143 -5.70 -4.88 -18.18
CA LEU A 143 -4.44 -4.39 -17.64
C LEU A 143 -4.04 -5.39 -16.56
N ARG A 144 -2.96 -6.14 -16.82
CA ARG A 144 -2.45 -7.09 -15.84
C ARG A 144 -1.60 -6.39 -14.80
N ASP A 145 -0.75 -5.45 -15.20
CA ASP A 145 0.21 -4.81 -14.30
C ASP A 145 0.34 -3.33 -14.65
N LEU A 146 0.48 -2.51 -13.61
CA LEU A 146 0.78 -1.09 -13.68
C LEU A 146 2.00 -0.86 -12.81
N THR A 147 3.04 -0.27 -13.40
CA THR A 147 4.19 0.19 -12.62
C THR A 147 4.40 1.67 -12.89
N LEU A 148 4.44 2.45 -11.82
CA LEU A 148 4.72 3.88 -11.82
C LEU A 148 5.98 4.10 -11.01
N TRP A 149 6.96 4.78 -11.59
CA TRP A 149 8.13 5.20 -10.82
C TRP A 149 8.53 6.63 -11.15
N LYS A 150 9.07 7.30 -10.15
CA LYS A 150 9.62 8.65 -10.22
C LYS A 150 11.08 8.58 -9.79
N GLU A 151 11.95 9.05 -10.67
CA GLU A 151 13.37 9.26 -10.44
C GLU A 151 13.72 10.71 -10.77
N GLU A 152 14.93 11.15 -10.44
CA GLU A 152 15.41 12.53 -10.71
C GLU A 152 15.23 12.97 -12.18
N SER A 153 15.18 12.01 -13.12
CA SER A 153 15.09 12.25 -14.56
C SER A 153 13.66 12.37 -15.11
N GLY A 154 12.63 12.07 -14.31
CA GLY A 154 11.23 12.18 -14.71
C GLY A 154 10.33 11.07 -14.17
N ASN A 155 9.05 11.17 -14.52
CA ASN A 155 8.02 10.20 -14.15
C ASN A 155 7.83 9.19 -15.29
N THR A 156 7.88 7.89 -14.99
CA THR A 156 7.63 6.83 -15.97
C THR A 156 6.43 5.99 -15.57
N LEU A 157 5.55 5.73 -16.53
CA LEU A 157 4.40 4.84 -16.39
C LEU A 157 4.56 3.65 -17.35
N TRP A 158 4.62 2.45 -16.79
CA TRP A 158 4.59 1.20 -17.54
C TRP A 158 3.24 0.50 -17.36
N LEU A 159 2.67 0.07 -18.47
CA LEU A 159 1.37 -0.59 -18.52
C LEU A 159 1.53 -1.93 -19.25
N PHE A 160 1.21 -3.03 -18.57
CA PHE A 160 1.15 -4.34 -19.19
C PHE A 160 -0.29 -4.74 -19.45
N ILE A 161 -0.62 -4.91 -20.73
CA ILE A 161 -1.97 -5.27 -21.18
C ILE A 161 -1.89 -6.61 -21.88
N ASP A 162 -2.76 -7.55 -21.50
CA ASP A 162 -2.86 -8.86 -22.13
C ASP A 162 -4.30 -9.23 -22.49
N ALA A 163 -4.43 -10.27 -23.31
CA ALA A 163 -5.69 -10.96 -23.51
C ALA A 163 -5.65 -12.28 -22.70
N PRO A 164 -6.54 -12.48 -21.70
CA PRO A 164 -6.53 -13.71 -20.92
C PRO A 164 -6.92 -14.90 -21.81
N THR A 165 -6.11 -15.95 -21.79
CA THR A 165 -6.34 -17.19 -22.55
C THR A 165 -7.51 -18.02 -22.02
N VAL A 166 -8.02 -17.71 -20.83
CA VAL A 166 -9.13 -18.41 -20.17
C VAL A 166 -10.41 -17.58 -20.26
N ARG A 167 -11.43 -18.10 -20.95
CA ARG A 167 -12.78 -17.51 -20.98
C ARG A 167 -13.38 -17.62 -19.58
N TYR A 168 -13.37 -16.54 -18.80
CA TYR A 168 -14.17 -16.49 -17.58
C TYR A 168 -15.66 -16.61 -17.95
N SER A 169 -16.43 -17.41 -17.20
CA SER A 169 -17.85 -17.66 -17.48
C SER A 169 -18.64 -16.34 -17.49
N PRO A 170 -19.51 -16.10 -18.50
CA PRO A 170 -20.29 -14.85 -18.62
C PRO A 170 -21.19 -14.52 -17.41
N ALA A 171 -21.46 -15.49 -16.53
CA ALA A 171 -22.35 -15.34 -15.38
C ALA A 171 -21.82 -14.44 -14.25
N LEU A 172 -20.52 -14.08 -14.24
CA LEU A 172 -19.98 -13.04 -13.34
C LEU A 172 -20.09 -11.62 -13.93
N PHE A 173 -20.59 -11.50 -15.17
CA PHE A 173 -20.52 -10.28 -15.97
C PHE A 173 -21.90 -9.89 -16.52
N SER A 174 -22.91 -9.75 -15.65
CA SER A 174 -24.22 -9.23 -16.06
C SER A 174 -24.53 -7.89 -15.41
N SER A 175 -23.96 -6.81 -15.96
CA SER A 175 -24.68 -5.55 -16.23
C SER A 175 -23.71 -4.50 -16.82
N ALA A 176 -23.78 -4.32 -18.14
CA ALA A 176 -23.31 -3.19 -18.95
C ALA A 176 -21.84 -2.70 -18.79
N PRO A 177 -20.95 -2.95 -19.77
CA PRO A 177 -19.61 -2.39 -19.78
C PRO A 177 -19.65 -0.95 -20.32
N LYS A 178 -19.99 0.01 -19.46
CA LYS A 178 -19.77 1.42 -19.76
C LYS A 178 -18.50 1.86 -19.05
N LEU A 179 -17.37 1.90 -19.76
CA LEU A 179 -16.27 2.86 -19.59
C LEU A 179 -15.90 3.29 -18.13
N TYR A 180 -16.03 2.43 -17.12
CA TYR A 180 -15.87 2.83 -15.72
C TYR A 180 -14.41 2.84 -15.25
N VAL A 181 -13.52 2.24 -16.04
CA VAL A 181 -12.07 2.22 -15.77
C VAL A 181 -11.39 3.51 -16.28
N HIS A 182 -11.99 4.20 -17.25
CA HIS A 182 -11.46 5.48 -17.73
C HIS A 182 -11.65 6.61 -16.72
N VAL A 183 -12.64 6.55 -15.83
CA VAL A 183 -12.89 7.65 -14.87
C VAL A 183 -12.11 7.46 -13.57
N ARG A 184 -12.06 6.25 -12.97
CA ARG A 184 -11.32 6.07 -11.71
C ARG A 184 -9.82 6.02 -11.87
N MET A 185 -9.31 5.40 -12.93
CA MET A 185 -7.88 5.29 -13.18
C MET A 185 -7.30 6.61 -13.69
N CYS A 186 -8.05 7.33 -14.54
CA CYS A 186 -7.72 8.73 -14.81
C CYS A 186 -7.86 9.57 -13.56
N GLN A 187 -8.85 9.46 -12.67
CA GLN A 187 -8.84 10.24 -11.42
C GLN A 187 -7.65 9.90 -10.53
N LEU A 188 -7.24 8.64 -10.43
CA LEU A 188 -6.12 8.22 -9.58
C LEU A 188 -4.77 8.70 -10.13
N VAL A 189 -4.57 8.55 -11.43
CA VAL A 189 -3.38 9.04 -12.14
C VAL A 189 -3.43 10.56 -12.31
N HIS A 190 -4.60 11.17 -12.52
CA HIS A 190 -4.82 12.61 -12.62
C HIS A 190 -4.67 13.28 -11.26
N ASP A 191 -5.28 12.77 -10.19
CA ASP A 191 -5.14 13.31 -8.83
C ASP A 191 -3.71 13.12 -8.31
N TYR A 192 -3.01 12.06 -8.74
CA TYR A 192 -1.58 11.90 -8.48
C TYR A 192 -0.75 12.91 -9.31
N ILE A 193 -0.95 12.98 -10.63
CA ILE A 193 -0.23 13.91 -11.52
C ILE A 193 -0.51 15.38 -11.17
N THR A 194 -1.72 15.76 -10.76
CA THR A 194 -2.07 17.16 -10.41
C THR A 194 -1.71 17.56 -8.97
N LYS A 195 -1.33 16.61 -8.11
CA LYS A 195 -0.89 16.89 -6.72
C LYS A 195 0.60 16.65 -6.49
N VAL A 196 1.27 15.92 -7.38
CA VAL A 196 2.70 15.56 -7.26
C VAL A 196 3.58 16.25 -8.33
N CYS A 197 2.99 16.74 -9.43
CA CYS A 197 3.61 17.71 -10.34
C CYS A 197 2.99 19.09 -10.11
#